data_AF-X6LDC3-F1
#
_entry.id   AF-X6LDC3-F1
#
_cell.length_a   1.000
_cell.length_b   1.000
_cell.length_c   1.000
_cell.angle_alpha   90.00
_cell.angle_beta   90.00
_cell.angle_gamma   90.00
#
_symmetry.space_group_name_H-M   'P 1'
#
loop_
_entity.id
_entity.type
_entity.pdbx_description
1 polymer ?
#
loop_
_entity_poly.entity_id
_entity_poly.type
_entity_poly.pdbx_seq_one_letter_code
_entity_poly.pdbx_strand_id
1 'polypeptide(L)'
;MNWDDIWSFDGKFQQTKTNDLIRMNDIPSIIKTLLSYQSSIKDDVNIVSKDFEGISKKQKSIQQEIYEKYLEKIKLKNQLDEATSNYTKCIEQYNYLCSIERDILIEKQQKEQQMTSINEIQDFNNKVLEGFNESNDKLQKLIEENQNWIEKEWNELEKKWGEWNSQEISIFIGHTSKCKKSKINQYNKIIKKNKIDGMSLSKMSKNNLIDIFRFETFLQACAIYDSFNEICKKYPMNVIDSDKDVAEQVIPKEYLCPLSNSTMNDPVIASNGITYDRPSIMNQYQSIQNSSSLLISGNLRLFPDYGLRQKIQTFLKNSK
;
A
#
# COMPACT_ATOMS: atom_id res chain seq x y z
N MET A 1 -148.87 26.27 -3.69
CA MET A 1 -148.54 26.00 -2.28
C MET A 1 -149.67 26.60 -1.46
N ASN A 2 -150.48 25.75 -0.82
CA ASN A 2 -151.68 26.17 -0.12
C ASN A 2 -151.27 26.86 1.19
N TRP A 3 -151.75 28.07 1.44
CA TRP A 3 -151.34 28.87 2.60
C TRP A 3 -151.68 28.19 3.95
N ASP A 4 -152.71 27.35 3.96
CA ASP A 4 -153.16 26.61 5.14
C ASP A 4 -152.15 25.55 5.62
N ASP A 5 -151.34 25.01 4.71
CA ASP A 5 -150.36 23.93 4.96
C ASP A 5 -149.04 24.46 5.57
N ILE A 6 -148.80 25.78 5.48
CA ILE A 6 -147.60 26.46 5.99
C ILE A 6 -147.83 26.96 7.43
N TRP A 7 -149.07 27.32 7.80
CA TRP A 7 -149.37 28.04 9.05
C TRP A 7 -150.31 27.31 10.03
N SER A 8 -150.77 26.09 9.72
CA SER A 8 -151.52 25.28 10.69
C SER A 8 -150.64 24.86 11.87
N PHE A 9 -151.25 24.63 13.03
CA PHE A 9 -150.56 24.24 14.28
C PHE A 9 -149.76 22.92 14.15
N ASP A 10 -150.12 22.08 13.18
CA ASP A 10 -149.50 20.81 12.80
C ASP A 10 -148.77 20.84 11.43
N GLY A 11 -148.66 22.01 10.81
CA GLY A 11 -148.13 22.18 9.45
C GLY A 11 -146.62 21.97 9.33
N LYS A 12 -146.14 21.84 8.08
CA LYS A 12 -144.71 21.57 7.76
C LYS A 12 -143.74 22.55 8.42
N PHE A 13 -144.15 23.80 8.67
CA PHE A 13 -143.31 24.79 9.34
C PHE A 13 -143.10 24.47 10.82
N GLN A 14 -144.11 23.94 11.53
CA GLN A 14 -143.96 23.55 12.93
C GLN A 14 -143.19 22.23 13.10
N GLN A 15 -143.37 21.28 12.20
CA GLN A 15 -142.55 20.06 12.17
C GLN A 15 -141.07 20.38 11.88
N THR A 16 -140.79 21.31 10.96
CA THR A 16 -139.42 21.77 10.67
C THR A 16 -138.84 22.55 11.84
N LYS A 17 -139.61 23.46 12.45
CA LYS A 17 -139.21 24.19 13.66
C LYS A 17 -138.93 23.28 14.85
N THR A 18 -139.69 22.21 15.03
CA THR A 18 -139.49 21.24 16.12
C THR A 18 -138.26 20.36 15.85
N ASN A 19 -138.08 19.89 14.62
CA ASN A 19 -136.86 19.13 14.22
C ASN A 19 -135.60 20.00 14.26
N ASP A 20 -135.70 21.28 13.90
CA ASP A 20 -134.60 22.25 14.03
C ASP A 20 -134.33 22.60 15.48
N LEU A 21 -135.34 22.64 16.37
CA LEU A 21 -135.14 22.77 17.82
C LEU A 21 -134.44 21.54 18.43
N ILE A 22 -134.79 20.33 17.99
CA ILE A 22 -134.14 19.09 18.43
C ILE A 22 -132.68 19.08 17.96
N ARG A 23 -132.42 19.44 16.68
CA ARG A 23 -131.05 19.62 16.18
C ARG A 23 -130.29 20.73 16.91
N MET A 24 -130.95 21.86 17.24
CA MET A 24 -130.37 22.93 18.06
C MET A 24 -130.05 22.49 19.49
N ASN A 25 -130.74 21.49 20.04
CA ASN A 25 -130.44 20.92 21.36
C ASN A 25 -129.31 19.88 21.32
N ASP A 26 -129.13 19.18 20.20
CA ASP A 26 -128.03 18.22 20.01
C ASP A 26 -126.70 18.89 19.63
N ILE A 27 -126.76 20.04 18.94
CA ILE A 27 -125.59 20.84 18.55
C ILE A 27 -124.69 21.20 19.74
N PRO A 28 -125.19 21.70 20.89
CA PRO A 28 -124.38 21.95 22.08
C PRO A 28 -123.65 20.71 22.61
N SER A 29 -124.25 19.52 22.52
CA SER A 29 -123.64 18.26 22.97
C SER A 29 -122.51 17.82 22.03
N ILE A 30 -122.73 17.93 20.72
CA ILE A 30 -121.72 17.64 19.69
C ILE A 30 -120.57 18.66 19.78
N ILE A 31 -120.87 19.95 19.97
CA ILE A 31 -119.87 21.01 20.17
C ILE A 31 -119.05 20.74 21.43
N LYS A 32 -119.67 20.36 22.57
CA LYS A 32 -118.93 19.98 23.78
C LYS A 32 -118.00 18.79 23.55
N THR A 33 -118.44 17.79 22.81
CA THR A 33 -117.64 16.60 22.49
C THR A 33 -116.46 16.95 21.58
N LEU A 34 -116.70 17.77 20.55
CA LEU A 34 -115.66 18.28 19.64
C LEU A 34 -114.64 19.16 20.37
N LEU A 35 -115.09 20.03 21.28
CA LEU A 35 -114.19 20.86 22.10
C LEU A 35 -113.36 20.00 23.07
N SER A 36 -113.94 18.91 23.61
CA SER A 36 -113.21 17.94 24.44
C SER A 36 -112.12 17.22 23.63
N TYR A 37 -112.43 16.74 22.42
CA TYR A 37 -111.43 16.14 21.54
C TYR A 37 -110.37 17.15 21.09
N GLN A 38 -110.75 18.38 20.79
CA GLN A 38 -109.82 19.44 20.42
C GLN A 38 -108.86 19.76 21.57
N SER A 39 -109.33 19.76 22.82
CA SER A 39 -108.48 19.92 23.99
C SER A 39 -107.51 18.74 24.15
N SER A 40 -107.99 17.50 24.04
CA SER A 40 -107.13 16.30 24.12
C SER A 40 -106.07 16.28 23.02
N ILE A 41 -106.43 16.58 21.78
CA ILE A 41 -105.50 16.66 20.64
C ILE A 41 -104.49 17.77 20.86
N LYS A 42 -104.91 18.91 21.42
CA LYS A 42 -104.00 20.02 21.74
C LYS A 42 -102.98 19.60 22.80
N ASP A 43 -103.39 18.82 23.79
CA ASP A 43 -102.50 18.28 24.82
C ASP A 43 -101.53 17.25 24.23
N ASP A 44 -101.99 16.33 23.38
CA ASP A 44 -101.14 15.35 22.68
C ASP A 44 -100.13 16.02 21.74
N VAL A 45 -100.57 17.03 20.97
CA VAL A 45 -99.69 17.84 20.10
C VAL A 45 -98.61 18.56 20.91
N ASN A 46 -98.96 19.08 22.09
CA ASN A 46 -97.98 19.73 22.97
C ASN A 46 -96.96 18.73 23.55
N ILE A 47 -97.38 17.50 23.86
CA ILE A 47 -96.48 16.42 24.34
C ILE A 47 -95.53 16.00 23.22
N VAL A 48 -96.06 15.66 22.03
CA VAL A 48 -95.26 15.23 20.88
C VAL A 48 -94.30 16.31 20.40
N SER A 49 -94.71 17.59 20.44
CA SER A 49 -93.85 18.72 20.11
C SER A 49 -92.65 18.84 21.06
N LYS A 50 -92.88 18.65 22.38
CA LYS A 50 -91.79 18.63 23.38
C LYS A 50 -90.84 17.44 23.18
N ASP A 51 -91.38 16.26 22.90
CA ASP A 51 -90.57 15.06 22.62
C ASP A 51 -89.74 15.22 21.34
N PHE A 52 -90.34 15.76 20.29
CA PHE A 52 -89.65 16.05 19.03
C PHE A 52 -88.52 17.07 19.22
N GLU A 53 -88.76 18.12 20.01
CA GLU A 53 -87.71 19.10 20.33
C GLU A 53 -86.56 18.46 21.14
N GLY A 54 -86.90 17.57 22.09
CA GLY A 54 -85.92 16.76 22.82
C GLY A 54 -85.09 15.86 21.91
N ILE A 55 -85.72 15.17 20.96
CA ILE A 55 -85.05 14.33 19.95
C ILE A 55 -84.16 15.16 19.03
N SER A 56 -84.65 16.31 18.56
CA SER A 56 -83.88 17.23 17.71
C SER A 56 -82.62 17.74 18.40
N LYS A 57 -82.72 18.09 19.70
CA LYS A 57 -81.56 18.48 20.53
C LYS A 57 -80.55 17.33 20.67
N LYS A 58 -81.01 16.11 20.96
CA LYS A 58 -80.14 14.92 21.03
C LYS A 58 -79.46 14.63 19.70
N GLN A 59 -80.18 14.72 18.58
CA GLN A 59 -79.63 14.51 17.23
C GLN A 59 -78.49 15.48 16.94
N LYS A 60 -78.68 16.77 17.22
CA LYS A 60 -77.63 17.79 17.05
C LYS A 60 -76.41 17.51 17.91
N SER A 61 -76.62 17.11 19.17
CA SER A 61 -75.53 16.72 20.08
C SER A 61 -74.72 15.55 19.52
N ILE A 62 -75.38 14.50 19.04
CA ILE A 62 -74.72 13.31 18.46
C ILE A 62 -73.99 13.68 17.16
N GLN A 63 -74.59 14.52 16.30
CA GLN A 63 -73.93 14.98 15.08
C GLN A 63 -72.65 15.74 15.37
N GLN A 64 -72.65 16.57 16.42
CA GLN A 64 -71.46 17.29 16.86
C GLN A 64 -70.37 16.32 17.37
N GLU A 65 -70.74 15.34 18.19
CA GLU A 65 -69.81 14.32 18.70
C GLU A 65 -69.20 13.48 17.56
N ILE A 66 -70.01 13.11 16.55
CA ILE A 66 -69.53 12.41 15.34
C ILE A 66 -68.50 13.26 14.60
N TYR A 67 -68.77 14.56 14.44
CA TYR A 67 -67.85 15.47 13.76
C TYR A 67 -66.54 15.64 14.51
N GLU A 68 -66.59 15.78 15.83
CA GLU A 68 -65.39 15.83 16.69
C GLU A 68 -64.57 14.54 16.58
N LYS A 69 -65.22 13.36 16.61
CA LYS A 69 -64.55 12.08 16.41
C LYS A 69 -63.96 11.91 15.00
N TYR A 70 -64.61 12.46 13.99
CA TYR A 70 -64.09 12.49 12.62
C TYR A 70 -62.80 13.34 12.52
N LEU A 71 -62.78 14.52 13.15
CA LEU A 71 -61.57 15.35 13.21
C LEU A 71 -60.44 14.66 13.98
N GLU A 72 -60.76 14.00 15.11
CA GLU A 72 -59.79 13.20 15.88
C GLU A 72 -59.20 12.07 15.02
N LYS A 73 -60.03 11.36 14.26
CA LYS A 73 -59.59 10.32 13.31
C LYS A 73 -58.62 10.88 12.24
N ILE A 74 -58.91 12.04 11.65
CA ILE A 74 -58.00 12.67 10.67
C ILE A 74 -56.66 13.02 11.32
N LYS A 75 -56.69 13.59 12.52
CA LYS A 75 -55.48 13.95 13.26
C LYS A 75 -54.60 12.74 13.54
N LEU A 76 -55.19 11.65 14.03
CA LEU A 76 -54.48 10.39 14.30
C LEU A 76 -53.91 9.77 13.01
N LYS A 77 -54.64 9.84 11.90
CA LYS A 77 -54.14 9.39 10.60
C LYS A 77 -52.90 10.16 10.18
N ASN A 78 -52.92 11.50 10.27
CA ASN A 78 -51.77 12.32 9.90
C ASN A 78 -50.53 12.00 10.75
N GLN A 79 -50.73 11.77 12.05
CA GLN A 79 -49.64 11.34 12.95
C GLN A 79 -49.07 9.97 12.56
N LEU A 80 -49.93 9.02 12.18
CA LEU A 80 -49.51 7.71 11.69
C LEU A 80 -48.73 7.80 10.37
N ASP A 81 -49.19 8.63 9.44
CA ASP A 81 -48.53 8.85 8.14
C ASP A 81 -47.15 9.50 8.34
N GLU A 82 -47.05 10.48 9.25
CA GLU A 82 -45.78 11.12 9.63
C GLU A 82 -44.80 10.10 10.27
N ALA A 83 -45.29 9.30 11.22
CA ALA A 83 -44.49 8.24 11.85
C ALA A 83 -44.00 7.20 10.82
N THR A 84 -44.85 6.81 9.87
CA THR A 84 -44.51 5.85 8.80
C THR A 84 -43.45 6.44 7.85
N SER A 85 -43.58 7.72 7.49
CA SER A 85 -42.58 8.44 6.68
C SER A 85 -41.23 8.50 7.41
N ASN A 86 -41.23 8.83 8.70
CA ASN A 86 -40.01 8.90 9.49
C ASN A 86 -39.34 7.52 9.65
N TYR A 87 -40.13 6.47 9.87
CA TYR A 87 -39.64 5.09 9.91
C TYR A 87 -39.02 4.65 8.58
N THR A 88 -39.67 4.97 7.45
CA THR A 88 -39.15 4.66 6.11
C THR A 88 -37.80 5.34 5.87
N LYS A 89 -37.68 6.63 6.20
CA LYS A 89 -36.40 7.37 6.10
C LYS A 89 -35.30 6.73 6.96
N CYS A 90 -35.66 6.26 8.17
CA CYS A 90 -34.72 5.57 9.06
C CYS A 90 -34.23 4.25 8.44
N ILE A 91 -35.12 3.46 7.83
CA ILE A 91 -34.74 2.23 7.11
C ILE A 91 -33.81 2.54 5.93
N GLU A 92 -34.11 3.57 5.14
CA GLU A 92 -33.27 3.97 4.01
C GLU A 92 -31.86 4.35 4.47
N GLN A 93 -31.75 5.14 5.53
CA GLN A 93 -30.47 5.50 6.15
C GLN A 93 -29.73 4.28 6.71
N TYR A 94 -30.44 3.37 7.38
CA TYR A 94 -29.86 2.14 7.92
C TYR A 94 -29.31 1.25 6.80
N ASN A 95 -30.08 1.05 5.72
CA ASN A 95 -29.66 0.26 4.56
C ASN A 95 -28.44 0.88 3.86
N TYR A 96 -28.40 2.21 3.75
CA TYR A 96 -27.24 2.93 3.22
C TYR A 96 -25.99 2.69 4.07
N LEU A 97 -26.10 2.79 5.39
CA LEU A 97 -24.99 2.51 6.31
C LEU A 97 -24.53 1.04 6.22
N CYS A 98 -25.44 0.08 6.12
CA CYS A 98 -25.10 -1.34 5.92
C CYS A 98 -24.36 -1.58 4.59
N SER A 99 -24.71 -0.84 3.54
CA SER A 99 -23.99 -0.91 2.25
C SER A 99 -22.55 -0.43 2.42
N ILE A 100 -22.35 0.73 3.07
CA ILE A 100 -21.01 1.26 3.34
C ILE A 100 -20.18 0.28 4.18
N GLU A 101 -20.77 -0.29 5.23
CA GLU A 101 -20.08 -1.27 6.08
C GLU A 101 -19.60 -2.49 5.28
N ARG A 102 -20.43 -2.98 4.36
CA ARG A 102 -20.07 -4.08 3.46
C ARG A 102 -18.91 -3.70 2.53
N ASP A 103 -18.93 -2.50 1.95
CA ASP A 103 -17.87 -2.04 1.06
C ASP A 103 -16.54 -1.89 1.80
N ILE A 104 -16.56 -1.33 3.02
CA ILE A 104 -15.38 -1.25 3.89
C ILE A 104 -14.83 -2.64 4.23
N LEU A 105 -15.70 -3.61 4.50
CA LEU A 105 -15.28 -4.98 4.79
C LEU A 105 -14.59 -5.65 3.59
N ILE A 106 -15.13 -5.44 2.39
CA ILE A 106 -14.52 -5.94 1.15
C ILE A 106 -13.15 -5.30 0.93
N GLU A 107 -13.05 -3.98 1.08
CA GLU A 107 -11.77 -3.26 0.93
C GLU A 107 -10.74 -3.75 1.96
N LYS A 108 -11.14 -3.92 3.22
CA LYS A 108 -10.27 -4.45 4.28
C LYS A 108 -9.72 -5.83 3.91
N GLN A 109 -10.57 -6.73 3.44
CA GLN A 109 -10.14 -8.08 3.04
C GLN A 109 -9.17 -8.05 1.86
N GLN A 110 -9.39 -7.18 0.87
CA GLN A 110 -8.46 -6.98 -0.24
C GLN A 110 -7.10 -6.46 0.22
N LYS A 111 -7.09 -5.52 1.18
CA LYS A 111 -5.83 -4.99 1.76
C LYS A 111 -5.07 -6.05 2.55
N GLU A 112 -5.76 -6.91 3.30
CA GLU A 112 -5.14 -8.04 4.01
C GLU A 112 -4.49 -9.04 3.04
N GLN A 113 -5.14 -9.34 1.91
CA GLN A 113 -4.58 -10.19 0.86
C GLN A 113 -3.34 -9.55 0.22
N GLN A 114 -3.41 -8.25 -0.12
CA GLN A 114 -2.27 -7.51 -0.66
C GLN A 114 -1.08 -7.53 0.30
N MET A 115 -1.33 -7.32 1.60
CA MET A 115 -0.29 -7.37 2.63
C MET A 115 0.38 -8.75 2.71
N THR A 116 -0.40 -9.82 2.59
CA THR A 116 0.12 -11.20 2.59
C THR A 116 1.07 -11.42 1.41
N SER A 117 0.66 -11.01 0.20
CA SER A 117 1.51 -11.10 -1.00
C SER A 117 2.78 -10.25 -0.90
N ILE A 118 2.71 -9.05 -0.32
CA ILE A 118 3.90 -8.20 -0.10
C ILE A 118 4.89 -8.89 0.84
N ASN A 119 4.41 -9.49 1.93
CA ASN A 119 5.26 -10.21 2.87
C ASN A 119 5.93 -11.43 2.21
N GLU A 120 5.20 -12.20 1.39
CA GLU A 120 5.77 -13.32 0.63
C GLU A 120 6.87 -12.87 -0.34
N ILE A 121 6.65 -11.75 -1.06
CA ILE A 121 7.66 -11.17 -1.95
C ILE A 121 8.89 -10.71 -1.16
N GLN A 122 8.69 -10.08 0.00
CA GLN A 122 9.78 -9.63 0.86
C GLN A 122 10.62 -10.83 1.37
N ASP A 123 9.96 -11.90 1.81
CA ASP A 123 10.63 -13.12 2.25
C ASP A 123 11.41 -13.78 1.12
N PHE A 124 10.84 -13.82 -0.09
CA PHE A 124 11.53 -14.32 -1.28
C PHE A 124 12.77 -13.48 -1.61
N ASN A 125 12.64 -12.15 -1.63
CA ASN A 125 13.76 -11.25 -1.91
C ASN A 125 14.89 -11.40 -0.88
N ASN A 126 14.55 -11.56 0.41
CA ASN A 126 15.54 -11.81 1.45
C ASN A 126 16.32 -13.11 1.20
N LYS A 127 15.63 -14.19 0.80
CA LYS A 127 16.29 -15.47 0.45
C LYS A 127 17.20 -15.33 -0.77
N VAL A 128 16.77 -14.60 -1.79
CA VAL A 128 17.58 -14.33 -2.98
C VAL A 128 18.84 -13.54 -2.61
N LEU A 129 18.72 -12.50 -1.78
CA LEU A 129 19.85 -11.72 -1.30
C LEU A 129 20.85 -12.56 -0.49
N GLU A 130 20.36 -13.44 0.39
CA GLU A 130 21.20 -14.38 1.13
C GLU A 130 21.94 -15.34 0.19
N GLY A 131 21.27 -15.88 -0.83
CA GLY A 131 21.91 -16.73 -1.85
C GLY A 131 22.96 -15.99 -2.70
N PHE A 132 22.72 -14.71 -3.01
CA PHE A 132 23.72 -13.86 -3.68
C PHE A 132 24.95 -13.64 -2.82
N ASN A 133 24.78 -13.33 -1.52
CA ASN A 133 25.90 -13.18 -0.60
C ASN A 133 26.73 -14.47 -0.51
N GLU A 134 26.08 -15.62 -0.32
CA GLU A 134 26.79 -16.89 -0.26
C GLU A 134 27.58 -17.18 -1.54
N SER A 135 27.00 -16.87 -2.70
CA SER A 135 27.68 -17.03 -3.99
C SER A 135 28.87 -16.08 -4.13
N ASN A 136 28.73 -14.85 -3.64
CA ASN A 136 29.76 -13.82 -3.68
C ASN A 136 30.94 -14.19 -2.76
N ASP A 137 30.66 -14.68 -1.55
CA ASP A 137 31.64 -15.18 -0.60
C ASP A 137 32.45 -16.35 -1.20
N LYS A 138 31.75 -17.30 -1.85
CA LYS A 138 32.39 -18.41 -2.56
C LYS A 138 33.28 -17.93 -3.71
N LEU A 139 32.81 -16.97 -4.51
CA LEU A 139 33.57 -16.42 -5.61
C LEU A 139 34.82 -15.68 -5.10
N GLN A 140 34.68 -14.87 -4.05
CA GLN A 140 35.80 -14.16 -3.45
C GLN A 140 36.85 -15.14 -2.91
N LYS A 141 36.42 -16.20 -2.23
CA LYS A 141 37.31 -17.27 -1.79
C LYS A 141 38.07 -17.93 -2.96
N LEU A 142 37.38 -18.23 -4.06
CA LEU A 142 38.01 -18.79 -5.26
C LEU A 142 39.02 -17.81 -5.90
N ILE A 143 38.71 -16.51 -5.90
CA ILE A 143 39.63 -15.48 -6.39
C ILE A 143 40.88 -15.44 -5.52
N GLU A 144 40.73 -15.46 -4.19
CA GLU A 144 41.84 -15.46 -3.23
C GLU A 144 42.69 -16.73 -3.37
N GLU A 145 42.06 -17.90 -3.46
CA GLU A 145 42.75 -19.19 -3.71
C GLU A 145 43.53 -19.15 -5.03
N ASN A 146 42.94 -18.63 -6.10
CA ASN A 146 43.58 -18.50 -7.40
C ASN A 146 44.73 -17.48 -7.38
N GLN A 147 44.57 -16.34 -6.69
CA GLN A 147 45.64 -15.35 -6.51
C GLN A 147 46.81 -15.94 -5.72
N ASN A 148 46.53 -16.60 -4.60
CA ASN A 148 47.54 -17.30 -3.80
C ASN A 148 48.27 -18.36 -4.62
N TRP A 149 47.55 -19.10 -5.46
CA TRP A 149 48.15 -20.07 -6.37
C TRP A 149 49.04 -19.40 -7.41
N ILE A 150 48.58 -18.34 -8.08
CA ILE A 150 49.37 -17.57 -9.05
C ILE A 150 50.64 -17.02 -8.41
N GLU A 151 50.53 -16.39 -7.23
CA GLU A 151 51.68 -15.85 -6.50
C GLU A 151 52.67 -16.96 -6.11
N LYS A 152 52.17 -18.13 -5.68
CA LYS A 152 53.01 -19.29 -5.38
C LYS A 152 53.76 -19.78 -6.62
N GLU A 153 53.06 -20.02 -7.72
CA GLU A 153 53.68 -20.48 -8.98
C GLU A 153 54.65 -19.44 -9.54
N TRP A 154 54.32 -18.16 -9.46
CA TRP A 154 55.19 -17.07 -9.88
C TRP A 154 56.46 -17.00 -9.03
N ASN A 155 56.34 -17.12 -7.70
CA ASN A 155 57.52 -17.17 -6.81
C ASN A 155 58.39 -18.41 -7.08
N GLU A 156 57.79 -19.57 -7.38
CA GLU A 156 58.56 -20.78 -7.75
C GLU A 156 59.27 -20.63 -9.10
N LEU A 157 58.63 -19.94 -10.06
CA LEU A 157 59.27 -19.56 -11.31
C LEU A 157 60.46 -18.61 -11.05
N GLU A 158 60.26 -17.52 -10.31
CA GLU A 158 61.29 -16.54 -9.96
C GLU A 158 62.51 -17.17 -9.27
N LYS A 159 62.31 -18.10 -8.33
CA LYS A 159 63.42 -18.81 -7.64
C LYS A 159 64.35 -19.55 -8.59
N LYS A 160 63.86 -19.99 -9.74
CA LYS A 160 64.61 -20.79 -10.73
C LYS A 160 65.10 -19.95 -11.92
N TRP A 161 65.19 -18.62 -11.76
CA TRP A 161 65.53 -17.71 -12.86
C TRP A 161 66.82 -18.08 -13.60
N GLY A 162 67.83 -18.60 -12.90
CA GLY A 162 69.11 -19.02 -13.50
C GLY A 162 69.01 -20.25 -14.41
N GLU A 163 67.96 -21.06 -14.24
CA GLU A 163 67.68 -22.28 -15.00
C GLU A 163 66.58 -22.06 -16.05
N TRP A 164 66.10 -20.82 -16.21
CA TRP A 164 64.98 -20.55 -17.09
C TRP A 164 65.25 -20.96 -18.53
N ASN A 165 64.33 -21.77 -19.05
CA ASN A 165 64.26 -22.11 -20.46
C ASN A 165 63.58 -21.01 -21.28
N SER A 166 63.54 -21.19 -22.60
CA SER A 166 63.04 -20.16 -23.49
C SER A 166 61.56 -19.79 -23.27
N GLN A 167 60.76 -20.74 -22.78
CA GLN A 167 59.35 -20.54 -22.49
C GLN A 167 59.18 -19.74 -21.20
N GLU A 168 59.94 -20.04 -20.16
CA GLU A 168 59.91 -19.33 -18.88
C GLU A 168 60.33 -17.85 -19.03
N ILE A 169 61.41 -17.59 -19.80
CA ILE A 169 61.82 -16.22 -20.15
C ILE A 169 60.71 -15.50 -20.92
N SER A 170 60.03 -16.19 -21.85
CA SER A 170 58.93 -15.59 -22.62
C SER A 170 57.69 -15.28 -21.76
N ILE A 171 57.40 -16.14 -20.77
CA ILE A 171 56.33 -15.92 -19.79
C ILE A 171 56.68 -14.72 -18.92
N PHE A 172 57.92 -14.63 -18.43
CA PHE A 172 58.40 -13.49 -17.66
C PHE A 172 58.25 -12.17 -18.42
N ILE A 173 58.82 -12.08 -19.62
CA ILE A 173 58.72 -10.89 -20.47
C ILE A 173 57.25 -10.56 -20.75
N GLY A 174 56.44 -11.59 -21.05
CA GLY A 174 55.02 -11.46 -21.33
C GLY A 174 54.22 -10.89 -20.17
N HIS A 175 54.47 -11.39 -18.96
CA HIS A 175 53.84 -10.95 -17.72
C HIS A 175 54.21 -9.49 -17.40
N THR A 176 55.50 -9.18 -17.38
CA THR A 176 56.01 -7.83 -17.07
C THR A 176 55.54 -6.77 -18.06
N SER A 177 55.43 -7.13 -19.34
CA SER A 177 54.97 -6.21 -20.39
C SER A 177 53.47 -6.25 -20.67
N LYS A 178 52.69 -7.04 -19.90
CA LYS A 178 51.23 -7.23 -20.09
C LYS A 178 50.85 -7.61 -21.53
N CYS A 179 51.65 -8.48 -22.15
CA CYS A 179 51.50 -8.86 -23.54
C CYS A 179 50.44 -9.95 -23.77
N LYS A 180 49.81 -9.92 -24.95
CA LYS A 180 48.93 -11.00 -25.42
C LYS A 180 49.74 -12.27 -25.70
N LYS A 181 49.09 -13.43 -25.58
CA LYS A 181 49.67 -14.77 -25.84
C LYS A 181 50.40 -14.89 -27.19
N SER A 182 49.92 -14.24 -28.25
CA SER A 182 50.57 -14.24 -29.56
C SER A 182 51.96 -13.62 -29.53
N LYS A 183 52.15 -12.53 -28.76
CA LYS A 183 53.43 -11.85 -28.59
C LYS A 183 54.38 -12.67 -27.71
N ILE A 184 53.87 -13.31 -26.66
CA ILE A 184 54.64 -14.27 -25.83
C ILE A 184 55.23 -15.38 -26.71
N ASN A 185 54.43 -15.95 -27.61
CA ASN A 185 54.90 -16.98 -28.54
C ASN A 185 55.97 -16.46 -29.52
N GLN A 186 55.88 -15.19 -29.95
CA GLN A 186 56.92 -14.56 -30.76
C GLN A 186 58.22 -14.40 -29.97
N TYR A 187 58.16 -13.95 -28.73
CA TYR A 187 59.33 -13.88 -27.85
C TYR A 187 59.95 -15.25 -27.64
N ASN A 188 59.18 -16.29 -27.36
CA ASN A 188 59.70 -17.65 -27.23
C ASN A 188 60.48 -18.11 -28.47
N LYS A 189 59.98 -17.80 -29.68
CA LYS A 189 60.71 -18.09 -30.94
C LYS A 189 62.02 -17.33 -31.05
N ILE A 190 62.04 -16.04 -30.67
CA ILE A 190 63.24 -15.20 -30.67
C ILE A 190 64.28 -15.73 -29.66
N ILE A 191 63.84 -16.08 -28.45
CA ILE A 191 64.68 -16.60 -27.36
C ILE A 191 65.32 -17.93 -27.78
N LYS A 192 64.53 -18.87 -28.34
CA LYS A 192 65.06 -20.13 -28.89
C LYS A 192 66.08 -19.90 -30.01
N LYS A 193 65.76 -19.01 -30.96
CA LYS A 193 66.64 -18.71 -32.09
C LYS A 193 68.00 -18.15 -31.64
N ASN A 194 67.98 -17.28 -30.63
CA ASN A 194 69.20 -16.64 -30.11
C ASN A 194 69.84 -17.43 -28.95
N LYS A 195 69.30 -18.61 -28.59
CA LYS A 195 69.78 -19.46 -27.49
C LYS A 195 69.94 -18.70 -26.17
N ILE A 196 68.97 -17.83 -25.85
CA ILE A 196 69.00 -17.03 -24.64
C ILE A 196 68.46 -17.90 -23.49
N ASP A 197 69.27 -18.08 -22.45
CA ASP A 197 68.90 -18.67 -21.16
C ASP A 197 68.89 -17.61 -20.06
N GLY A 198 68.45 -17.98 -18.85
CA GLY A 198 68.35 -17.04 -17.72
C GLY A 198 69.68 -16.37 -17.35
N MET A 199 70.80 -17.09 -17.49
CA MET A 199 72.13 -16.56 -17.23
C MET A 199 72.63 -15.60 -18.31
N SER A 200 72.23 -15.82 -19.55
CA SER A 200 72.52 -14.90 -20.65
C SER A 200 71.69 -13.63 -20.50
N LEU A 201 70.43 -13.77 -20.07
CA LEU A 201 69.51 -12.65 -19.83
C LEU A 201 70.04 -11.69 -18.75
N SER A 202 70.67 -12.19 -17.68
CA SER A 202 71.25 -11.37 -16.60
C SER A 202 72.44 -10.52 -17.03
N LYS A 203 73.08 -10.87 -18.15
CA LYS A 203 74.23 -10.15 -18.71
C LYS A 203 73.83 -9.16 -19.80
N MET A 204 72.56 -9.15 -20.22
CA MET A 204 72.09 -8.28 -21.31
C MET A 204 71.92 -6.84 -20.85
N SER A 205 72.41 -5.88 -21.65
CA SER A 205 72.10 -4.46 -21.43
C SER A 205 70.69 -4.10 -21.91
N LYS A 206 70.16 -2.96 -21.44
CA LYS A 206 68.88 -2.39 -21.92
C LYS A 206 68.85 -2.25 -23.45
N ASN A 207 69.97 -1.87 -24.07
CA ASN A 207 70.08 -1.75 -25.52
C ASN A 207 70.01 -3.11 -26.21
N ASN A 208 70.66 -4.15 -25.66
CA ASN A 208 70.56 -5.50 -26.21
C ASN A 208 69.12 -6.03 -26.16
N LEU A 209 68.38 -5.73 -25.09
CA LEU A 209 66.97 -6.10 -24.97
C LEU A 209 66.12 -5.45 -26.07
N ILE A 210 66.33 -4.17 -26.37
CA ILE A 210 65.63 -3.48 -27.45
C ILE A 210 65.95 -4.10 -28.81
N ASP A 211 67.23 -4.33 -29.10
CA ASP A 211 67.66 -4.84 -30.41
C ASP A 211 67.16 -6.26 -30.67
N ILE A 212 67.22 -7.13 -29.66
CA ILE A 212 66.86 -8.55 -29.77
C ILE A 212 65.34 -8.73 -29.79
N PHE A 213 64.63 -8.12 -28.84
CA PHE A 213 63.18 -8.33 -28.68
C PHE A 213 62.34 -7.32 -29.47
N ARG A 214 62.97 -6.30 -30.06
CA ARG A 214 62.32 -5.23 -30.83
C ARG A 214 61.21 -4.56 -30.03
N PHE A 215 61.54 -4.14 -28.80
CA PHE A 215 60.62 -3.39 -27.97
C PHE A 215 60.30 -2.04 -28.63
N GLU A 216 59.04 -1.63 -28.58
CA GLU A 216 58.57 -0.41 -29.24
C GLU A 216 59.04 0.85 -28.51
N THR A 217 59.29 0.72 -27.21
CA THR A 217 59.74 1.83 -26.37
C THR A 217 60.89 1.41 -25.46
N PHE A 218 61.77 2.37 -25.18
CA PHE A 218 62.84 2.20 -24.19
C PHE A 218 62.28 1.87 -22.79
N LEU A 219 61.10 2.39 -22.45
CA LEU A 219 60.41 2.12 -21.19
C LEU A 219 60.06 0.64 -20.99
N GLN A 220 59.67 -0.07 -22.05
CA GLN A 220 59.43 -1.53 -21.97
C GLN A 220 60.71 -2.29 -21.64
N ALA A 221 61.83 -1.92 -22.27
CA ALA A 221 63.13 -2.53 -22.01
C ALA A 221 63.64 -2.21 -20.59
N CYS A 222 63.42 -0.97 -20.11
CA CYS A 222 63.68 -0.62 -18.71
C CYS A 222 62.85 -1.47 -17.75
N ALA A 223 61.52 -1.52 -17.95
CA ALA A 223 60.63 -2.29 -17.06
C ALA A 223 61.05 -3.76 -16.96
N ILE A 224 61.41 -4.39 -18.08
CA ILE A 224 61.87 -5.79 -18.11
C ILE A 224 63.23 -5.95 -17.44
N TYR A 225 64.20 -5.09 -17.78
CA TYR A 225 65.54 -5.13 -17.19
C TYR A 225 65.51 -4.89 -15.68
N ASP A 226 64.78 -3.87 -15.24
CA ASP A 226 64.67 -3.49 -13.84
C ASP A 226 63.93 -4.61 -13.05
N SER A 227 62.81 -5.14 -13.58
CA SER A 227 62.09 -6.27 -12.96
C SER A 227 62.94 -7.55 -12.88
N PHE A 228 63.72 -7.85 -13.92
CA PHE A 228 64.58 -9.05 -13.93
C PHE A 228 65.71 -8.91 -12.90
N ASN A 229 66.31 -7.72 -12.79
CA ASN A 229 67.31 -7.46 -11.76
C ASN A 229 66.72 -7.50 -10.35
N GLU A 230 65.47 -7.07 -10.16
CA GLU A 230 64.77 -7.25 -8.89
C GLU A 230 64.60 -8.73 -8.55
N ILE A 231 64.25 -9.60 -9.51
CA ILE A 231 64.20 -11.05 -9.30
C ILE A 231 65.57 -11.60 -8.93
N CYS A 232 66.63 -11.21 -9.66
CA CYS A 232 68.01 -11.60 -9.35
C CYS A 232 68.46 -11.15 -7.94
N LYS A 233 67.96 -10.01 -7.45
CA LYS A 233 68.23 -9.49 -6.10
C LYS A 233 67.38 -10.16 -5.02
N LYS A 234 66.11 -10.46 -5.32
CA LYS A 234 65.12 -11.12 -4.43
C LYS A 234 65.45 -12.58 -4.22
N TYR A 235 65.94 -13.25 -5.26
CA TYR A 235 66.48 -14.61 -5.21
C TYR A 235 67.95 -14.59 -5.64
N PRO A 236 68.82 -13.95 -4.84
CA PRO A 236 70.23 -13.94 -5.10
C PRO A 236 70.73 -15.36 -4.88
N MET A 237 71.71 -15.78 -5.68
CA MET A 237 72.34 -17.08 -5.46
C MET A 237 73.14 -17.17 -4.14
N ASN A 238 73.07 -16.13 -3.28
CA ASN A 238 73.11 -16.17 -1.82
C ASN A 238 72.69 -14.78 -1.23
N VAL A 239 71.67 -14.78 -0.35
CA VAL A 239 71.38 -13.91 0.83
C VAL A 239 71.17 -12.36 0.69
N ILE A 240 69.96 -11.96 1.16
CA ILE A 240 69.44 -10.74 1.86
C ILE A 240 68.92 -9.49 1.10
N ASP A 241 67.67 -9.19 1.49
CA ASP A 241 66.70 -8.11 1.21
C ASP A 241 67.12 -6.67 1.59
N SER A 242 66.46 -5.70 0.95
CA SER A 242 66.06 -4.43 1.61
C SER A 242 64.90 -3.71 0.91
N ASP A 243 64.02 -3.15 1.74
CA ASP A 243 62.73 -2.45 1.52
C ASP A 243 62.74 -1.19 0.62
N LYS A 244 61.53 -0.80 0.17
CA LYS A 244 61.22 0.45 -0.56
C LYS A 244 60.24 1.35 0.24
N ASP A 245 60.58 2.64 0.28
CA ASP A 245 59.77 3.76 0.80
C ASP A 245 58.70 4.23 -0.19
N VAL A 246 57.60 4.77 0.35
CA VAL A 246 56.38 5.15 -0.37
C VAL A 246 56.07 6.64 -0.21
N ALA A 247 55.73 7.31 -1.31
CA ALA A 247 55.26 8.69 -1.34
C ALA A 247 53.72 8.77 -1.22
N GLU A 248 53.22 9.71 -0.40
CA GLU A 248 51.81 9.91 -0.12
C GLU A 248 51.03 10.40 -1.36
N GLN A 249 49.98 9.67 -1.73
CA GLN A 249 48.95 10.10 -2.68
C GLN A 249 47.63 10.39 -1.97
N VAL A 250 46.92 11.40 -2.47
CA VAL A 250 45.60 11.82 -2.00
C VAL A 250 44.56 10.75 -2.34
N ILE A 251 43.86 10.25 -1.33
CA ILE A 251 42.88 9.17 -1.45
C ILE A 251 41.57 9.70 -2.08
N PRO A 252 41.06 9.07 -3.15
CA PRO A 252 39.76 9.40 -3.74
C PRO A 252 38.61 9.34 -2.73
N LYS A 253 37.68 10.30 -2.81
CA LYS A 253 36.52 10.40 -1.90
C LYS A 253 35.63 9.14 -1.90
N GLU A 254 35.54 8.44 -3.02
CA GLU A 254 34.80 7.18 -3.17
C GLU A 254 35.35 6.02 -2.32
N TYR A 255 36.58 6.14 -1.82
CA TYR A 255 37.20 5.14 -0.93
C TYR A 255 37.04 5.48 0.54
N LEU A 256 36.49 6.67 0.86
CA LEU A 256 36.28 7.13 2.22
C LEU A 256 34.91 6.72 2.73
N CYS A 257 34.87 6.21 3.95
CA CYS A 257 33.65 5.90 4.66
C CYS A 257 32.88 7.20 4.95
N PRO A 258 31.58 7.32 4.61
CA PRO A 258 30.79 8.51 4.87
C PRO A 258 30.62 8.87 6.36
N LEU A 259 30.84 7.91 7.26
CA LEU A 259 30.75 8.13 8.72
C LEU A 259 32.06 8.60 9.32
N SER A 260 33.16 7.91 9.01
CA SER A 260 34.46 8.14 9.64
C SER A 260 35.40 9.02 8.80
N ASN A 261 35.03 9.36 7.56
CA ASN A 261 35.88 10.04 6.57
C ASN A 261 37.25 9.36 6.38
N SER A 262 37.37 8.10 6.77
CA SER A 262 38.59 7.29 6.69
C SER A 262 38.46 6.27 5.58
N THR A 263 39.58 5.82 5.01
CA THR A 263 39.59 4.79 3.97
C THR A 263 38.90 3.51 4.45
N MET A 264 37.96 2.99 3.66
CA MET A 264 37.24 1.77 4.00
C MET A 264 38.17 0.56 3.88
N ASN A 265 38.33 -0.18 4.97
CA ASN A 265 39.11 -1.42 5.00
C ASN A 265 38.23 -2.63 4.67
N ASP A 266 36.98 -2.59 5.12
CA ASP A 266 35.95 -3.60 4.85
C ASP A 266 34.65 -2.92 4.42
N PRO A 267 34.56 -2.46 3.15
CA PRO A 267 33.38 -1.76 2.66
C PRO A 267 32.15 -2.70 2.60
N VAL A 268 31.03 -2.23 3.15
CA VAL A 268 29.74 -2.91 3.22
C VAL A 268 28.60 -1.96 2.84
N ILE A 269 27.65 -2.45 2.05
CA ILE A 269 26.44 -1.76 1.63
C ILE A 269 25.36 -2.00 2.69
N ALA A 270 24.74 -0.93 3.18
CA ALA A 270 23.57 -1.02 4.06
C ALA A 270 22.25 -0.98 3.26
N SER A 271 21.12 -1.22 3.93
CA SER A 271 19.78 -1.29 3.30
C SER A 271 19.35 0.00 2.56
N ASN A 272 20.01 1.13 2.83
CA ASN A 272 19.81 2.40 2.13
C ASN A 272 20.62 2.53 0.82
N GLY A 273 21.40 1.50 0.44
CA GLY A 273 22.24 1.49 -0.75
C GLY A 273 23.55 2.25 -0.63
N ILE A 274 23.91 2.74 0.56
CA ILE A 274 25.18 3.45 0.80
C ILE A 274 26.23 2.47 1.33
N THR A 275 27.46 2.60 0.84
CA THR A 275 28.61 1.83 1.30
C THR A 275 29.30 2.53 2.47
N TYR A 276 29.60 1.77 3.53
CA TYR A 276 30.30 2.21 4.73
C TYR A 276 31.44 1.24 5.04
N ASP A 277 32.40 1.65 5.87
CA ASP A 277 33.33 0.70 6.49
C ASP A 277 32.59 -0.09 7.59
N ARG A 278 32.70 -1.43 7.59
CA ARG A 278 31.94 -2.31 8.49
C ARG A 278 32.07 -1.92 9.98
N PRO A 279 33.28 -1.72 10.55
CA PRO A 279 33.43 -1.22 11.92
C PRO A 279 32.72 0.13 12.16
N SER A 280 32.76 1.03 11.18
CA SER A 280 32.17 2.37 11.32
C SER A 280 30.64 2.29 11.39
N ILE A 281 30.00 1.53 10.49
CA ILE A 281 28.53 1.41 10.49
C ILE A 281 28.02 0.60 11.67
N MET A 282 28.70 -0.49 12.07
CA MET A 282 28.27 -1.29 13.22
C MET A 282 28.27 -0.48 14.52
N ASN A 283 29.18 0.48 14.68
CA ASN A 283 29.28 1.31 15.87
C ASN A 283 28.43 2.59 15.83
N GLN A 284 28.16 3.14 14.63
CA GLN A 284 27.59 4.49 14.48
C GLN A 284 26.28 4.52 13.67
N TYR A 285 25.67 3.39 13.30
CA TYR A 285 24.44 3.43 12.49
C TYR A 285 23.28 4.18 13.15
N GLN A 286 23.25 4.29 14.49
CA GLN A 286 22.21 5.00 15.23
C GLN A 286 22.27 6.53 15.04
N SER A 287 23.44 7.09 14.73
CA SER A 287 23.60 8.53 14.45
C SER A 287 23.21 8.91 13.02
N ILE A 288 22.83 7.93 12.18
CA ILE A 288 22.35 8.17 10.82
C ILE A 288 20.88 8.59 10.85
N GLN A 289 20.56 9.65 10.11
CA GLN A 289 19.18 10.10 9.93
C GLN A 289 18.36 8.98 9.26
N ASN A 290 17.21 8.63 9.83
CA ASN A 290 16.40 7.46 9.44
C ASN A 290 17.10 6.10 9.62
N SER A 291 17.85 5.89 10.72
CA SER A 291 18.49 4.62 11.06
C SER A 291 17.54 3.40 11.07
N SER A 292 16.24 3.60 11.28
CA SER A 292 15.21 2.55 11.17
C SER A 292 15.15 1.93 9.77
N SER A 293 15.46 2.69 8.72
CA SER A 293 15.51 2.19 7.33
C SER A 293 16.68 1.24 7.05
N LEU A 294 17.68 1.21 7.94
CA LEU A 294 18.83 0.30 7.83
C LEU A 294 18.54 -1.09 8.38
N LEU A 295 17.50 -1.22 9.23
CA LEU A 295 17.16 -2.45 9.92
C LEU A 295 16.19 -3.29 9.08
N ILE A 296 16.53 -4.57 8.89
CA ILE A 296 15.63 -5.57 8.29
C ILE A 296 15.25 -6.52 9.42
N SER A 297 13.95 -6.55 9.76
CA SER A 297 13.41 -7.33 10.89
C SER A 297 14.10 -7.01 12.23
N GLY A 298 14.39 -5.73 12.48
CA GLY A 298 15.03 -5.24 13.71
C GLY A 298 16.55 -5.42 13.78
N ASN A 299 17.16 -6.08 12.80
CA ASN A 299 18.60 -6.32 12.75
C ASN A 299 19.27 -5.50 11.64
N LEU A 300 20.46 -4.98 11.90
CA LEU A 300 21.29 -4.31 10.90
C LEU A 300 21.84 -5.37 9.93
N ARG A 301 21.32 -5.40 8.69
CA ARG A 301 21.85 -6.26 7.63
C ARG A 301 22.83 -5.46 6.77
N LEU A 302 24.01 -6.05 6.54
CA LEU A 302 25.11 -5.43 5.80
C LEU A 302 25.60 -6.42 4.74
N PHE A 303 25.82 -5.92 3.52
CA PHE A 303 26.21 -6.69 2.35
C PHE A 303 27.64 -6.31 1.96
N PRO A 304 28.61 -7.24 1.84
CA PRO A 304 29.99 -6.88 1.51
C PRO A 304 30.12 -6.31 0.08
N ASP A 305 30.87 -5.22 -0.08
CA ASP A 305 31.20 -4.62 -1.37
C ASP A 305 32.61 -5.03 -1.82
N TYR A 306 32.75 -6.28 -2.27
CA TYR A 306 34.06 -6.80 -2.70
C TYR A 306 34.63 -6.04 -3.90
N GLY A 307 33.78 -5.48 -4.76
CA GLY A 307 34.21 -4.68 -5.91
C GLY A 307 34.94 -3.41 -5.47
N LEU A 308 34.36 -2.68 -4.51
CA LEU A 308 35.01 -1.52 -3.93
C LEU A 308 36.25 -1.90 -3.12
N ARG A 309 36.20 -3.00 -2.35
CA ARG A 309 37.35 -3.50 -1.59
C ARG A 309 38.55 -3.78 -2.49
N GLN A 310 38.35 -4.45 -3.62
CA GLN A 310 39.43 -4.72 -4.59
C GLN A 310 39.97 -3.44 -5.22
N LYS A 311 39.12 -2.46 -5.55
CA LYS A 311 39.56 -1.16 -6.08
C LYS A 311 40.42 -0.41 -5.06
N ILE A 312 39.99 -0.37 -3.79
CA ILE A 312 40.75 0.25 -2.69
C ILE A 312 42.09 -0.45 -2.52
N GLN A 313 42.11 -1.79 -2.47
CA GLN A 313 43.36 -2.55 -2.33
C GLN A 313 44.31 -2.35 -3.52
N THR A 314 43.77 -2.29 -4.74
CA THR A 314 44.56 -2.03 -5.95
C THR A 314 45.14 -0.62 -5.93
N PHE A 315 44.35 0.37 -5.51
CA PHE A 315 44.81 1.74 -5.32
C PHE A 315 45.94 1.79 -4.29
N LEU A 316 45.75 1.20 -3.10
CA LEU A 316 46.75 1.16 -2.04
C LEU A 316 48.03 0.40 -2.45
N LYS A 317 47.92 -0.66 -3.28
CA LYS A 317 49.09 -1.39 -3.81
C LYS A 317 49.85 -0.59 -4.88
N ASN A 318 49.15 0.18 -5.72
CA ASN A 318 49.75 1.01 -6.77
C ASN A 318 50.26 2.35 -6.25
N SER A 319 49.79 2.78 -5.09
CA SER A 319 50.29 3.94 -4.37
C SER A 319 51.47 3.59 -3.45
N LYS A 320 51.92 2.32 -3.40
CA LYS A 320 53.19 1.86 -2.80
C LYS A 320 54.26 1.74 -3.87
#